data_AF-A0A7Y7ECH1-F1
#
_entry.id   AF-A0A7Y7ECH1-F1
#
_cell.length_a   1.000
_cell.length_b   1.000
_cell.length_c   1.000
_cell.angle_alpha   90.00
_cell.angle_beta   90.00
_cell.angle_gamma   90.00
#
_symmetry.space_group_name_H-M   'P 1'
#
loop_
_entity.id
_entity.type
_entity.pdbx_description
1 polymer ?
#
loop_
_entity_poly.entity_id
_entity_poly.type
_entity_poly.pdbx_seq_one_letter_code
_entity_poly.pdbx_strand_id
1 'polypeptide(L)'
;MKVRLKGVNRVSVKLANGDRVTYYYAWKGGPRLPGKPGDPEFIAAYNAAVAQKAKQPTGTIQAILNAYQDSPKFNDLAPRTRKDYVNHIRKIETEFGDFPLAALHDRRTRAEFLGWRDRMAVKSRRQADYVFATFAAIMAWAFDRGLTVANPCERPGKLYRASRSDSIWTQADEDALLKVAPPRIRLAYLLAVWTGQRQGDLLRLTWTAYDGSHIRLKQGKTGRRVVIPVAGVLKAALDEAAQDKKAVTILTTTKGTAWTGHGFSATWRKTLAKAQVTGLTFHDLRGTAVTRLAIAGCSEAEIATFTGHSLRDVGAILDAHYLSRDARLAESALSKREAHEAGTKIPK
;
A
#
# COMPACT_ATOMS: atom_id res chain seq x y z
N MET A 1 -20.82 22.12 -42.93
CA MET A 1 -20.25 22.68 -41.70
C MET A 1 -19.59 21.55 -40.90
N LYS A 2 -18.25 21.44 -40.85
CA LYS A 2 -17.57 20.34 -40.13
C LYS A 2 -17.62 20.62 -38.62
N VAL A 3 -18.55 19.97 -37.93
CA VAL A 3 -18.65 20.03 -36.46
C VAL A 3 -17.38 19.45 -35.85
N ARG A 4 -16.58 20.28 -35.18
CA ARG A 4 -15.33 19.85 -34.53
C ARG A 4 -15.66 19.28 -33.14
N LEU A 5 -15.98 17.99 -33.09
CA LEU A 5 -16.34 17.28 -31.85
C LEU A 5 -15.12 17.16 -30.92
N LYS A 6 -15.14 17.84 -29.75
CA LYS A 6 -14.05 17.80 -28.76
C LYS A 6 -14.13 16.52 -27.91
N GLY A 7 -13.00 15.86 -27.68
CA GLY A 7 -12.88 14.79 -26.69
C GLY A 7 -13.26 13.37 -27.14
N VAL A 8 -13.58 13.14 -28.42
CA VAL A 8 -13.81 11.79 -28.97
C VAL A 8 -12.54 10.93 -28.81
N ASN A 9 -12.68 9.76 -28.20
CA ASN A 9 -11.59 8.81 -28.02
C ASN A 9 -11.55 7.80 -29.17
N ARG A 10 -10.35 7.52 -29.69
CA ARG A 10 -10.12 6.63 -30.82
C ARG A 10 -9.30 5.42 -30.38
N VAL A 11 -9.80 4.21 -30.67
CA VAL A 11 -9.10 2.95 -30.38
C VAL A 11 -9.00 2.13 -31.67
N SER A 12 -7.78 1.79 -32.07
CA SER A 12 -7.53 0.95 -33.25
C SER A 12 -7.17 -0.47 -32.82
N VAL A 13 -7.94 -1.44 -33.28
CA VAL A 13 -7.79 -2.87 -32.97
C VAL A 13 -7.41 -3.62 -34.24
N LYS A 14 -6.48 -4.58 -34.13
CA LYS A 14 -6.13 -5.50 -35.22
C LYS A 14 -7.06 -6.72 -35.15
N LEU A 15 -7.78 -6.98 -36.24
CA LEU A 15 -8.68 -8.12 -36.39
C LEU A 15 -7.89 -9.41 -36.68
N ALA A 16 -8.55 -10.55 -36.49
CA ALA A 16 -7.95 -11.89 -36.72
C ALA A 16 -7.50 -12.11 -38.18
N ASN A 17 -8.12 -11.40 -39.14
CA ASN A 17 -7.75 -11.41 -40.55
C ASN A 17 -6.56 -10.47 -40.90
N GLY A 18 -6.01 -9.74 -39.92
CA GLY A 18 -4.89 -8.82 -40.12
C GLY A 18 -5.28 -7.34 -40.29
N ASP A 19 -6.55 -7.04 -40.57
CA ASP A 19 -7.03 -5.67 -40.82
C ASP A 19 -7.11 -4.84 -39.54
N ARG A 20 -7.03 -3.51 -39.67
CA ARG A 20 -7.16 -2.58 -38.55
C ARG A 20 -8.50 -1.88 -38.58
N VAL A 21 -9.35 -2.15 -37.61
CA VAL A 21 -10.61 -1.43 -37.40
C VAL A 21 -10.40 -0.35 -36.34
N THR A 22 -10.91 0.84 -36.63
CA THR A 22 -10.88 1.98 -35.70
C THR A 22 -12.27 2.20 -35.12
N TYR A 23 -12.36 2.08 -33.80
CA TYR A 23 -13.56 2.35 -33.03
C TYR A 23 -13.48 3.75 -32.42
N TYR A 24 -14.61 4.46 -32.45
CA TYR A 24 -14.77 5.78 -31.87
C TYR A 24 -15.69 5.71 -30.65
N TYR A 25 -15.34 6.46 -29.62
CA TYR A 25 -16.09 6.55 -28.37
C TYR A 25 -16.29 8.02 -28.02
N ALA A 26 -17.43 8.36 -27.41
CA ALA A 26 -17.76 9.74 -27.08
C ALA A 26 -16.69 10.42 -26.18
N TRP A 27 -16.04 9.64 -25.32
CA TRP A 27 -14.84 9.99 -24.54
C TRP A 27 -14.13 8.71 -24.10
N LYS A 28 -13.01 8.82 -23.38
CA LYS A 28 -12.29 7.65 -22.84
C LYS A 28 -13.16 6.92 -21.81
N GLY A 29 -13.64 5.72 -22.16
CA GLY A 29 -14.57 4.93 -21.34
C GLY A 29 -16.07 5.28 -21.55
N GLY A 30 -16.39 6.17 -22.50
CA GLY A 30 -17.77 6.47 -22.88
C GLY A 30 -18.37 5.41 -23.82
N PRO A 31 -19.65 5.55 -24.20
CA PRO A 31 -20.31 4.64 -25.14
C PRO A 31 -19.63 4.68 -26.52
N ARG A 32 -19.66 3.54 -27.21
CA ARG A 32 -19.17 3.40 -28.59
C ARG A 32 -20.10 4.15 -29.54
N LEU A 33 -19.53 4.97 -30.41
CA LEU A 33 -20.26 5.69 -31.44
C LEU A 33 -20.36 4.84 -32.73
N PRO A 34 -21.53 4.77 -33.37
CA PRO A 34 -21.69 4.16 -34.68
C PRO A 34 -21.07 5.05 -35.77
N GLY A 35 -20.61 4.42 -36.86
CA GLY A 35 -20.11 5.15 -38.04
C GLY A 35 -18.76 5.85 -37.86
N LYS A 36 -18.51 6.85 -38.71
CA LYS A 36 -17.27 7.66 -38.76
C LYS A 36 -17.54 9.10 -38.31
N PRO A 37 -16.53 9.81 -37.78
CA PRO A 37 -16.66 11.22 -37.42
C PRO A 37 -17.10 12.06 -38.62
N GLY A 38 -18.31 12.63 -38.55
CA GLY A 38 -18.94 13.42 -39.61
C GLY A 38 -20.28 12.85 -40.10
N ASP A 39 -20.57 11.57 -39.82
CA ASP A 39 -21.85 10.97 -40.19
C ASP A 39 -22.99 11.53 -39.31
N PRO A 40 -24.21 11.70 -39.85
CA PRO A 40 -25.36 12.16 -39.05
C PRO A 40 -25.65 11.27 -37.83
N GLU A 41 -25.55 9.96 -37.98
CA GLU A 41 -25.72 8.98 -36.89
C GLU A 41 -24.63 9.09 -35.83
N PHE A 42 -23.39 9.38 -36.23
CA PHE A 42 -22.26 9.61 -35.32
C PHE A 42 -22.49 10.85 -34.46
N ILE A 43 -22.93 11.94 -35.09
CA ILE A 43 -23.21 13.21 -34.41
C ILE A 43 -24.42 13.06 -33.49
N ALA A 44 -25.48 12.39 -33.92
CA ALA A 44 -26.65 12.10 -33.10
C ALA A 44 -26.30 11.25 -31.87
N ALA A 45 -25.54 10.17 -32.05
CA ALA A 45 -25.08 9.32 -30.95
C ALA A 45 -24.12 10.06 -30.00
N TYR A 46 -23.25 10.92 -30.52
CA TYR A 46 -22.38 11.76 -29.70
C TYR A 46 -23.20 12.77 -28.88
N ASN A 47 -24.15 13.46 -29.50
CA ASN A 47 -25.02 14.42 -28.82
C ASN A 47 -25.93 13.73 -27.79
N ALA A 48 -26.46 12.54 -28.09
CA ALA A 48 -27.22 11.73 -27.13
C ALA A 48 -26.34 11.30 -25.95
N ALA A 49 -25.12 10.85 -26.20
CA ALA A 49 -24.17 10.50 -25.14
C ALA A 49 -23.77 11.72 -24.30
N VAL A 50 -23.59 12.89 -24.90
CA VAL A 50 -23.31 14.16 -24.20
C VAL A 50 -24.53 14.63 -23.40
N ALA A 51 -25.74 14.52 -23.94
CA ALA A 51 -26.98 14.86 -23.23
C ALA A 51 -27.26 13.90 -22.06
N GLN A 52 -26.94 12.61 -22.23
CA GLN A 52 -27.02 11.62 -21.16
C GLN A 52 -25.95 11.85 -20.09
N LYS A 53 -24.75 12.30 -20.47
CA LYS A 53 -23.71 12.78 -19.54
C LYS A 53 -24.14 14.06 -18.81
N ALA A 54 -24.94 14.91 -19.44
CA ALA A 54 -25.49 16.12 -18.84
C ALA A 54 -26.63 15.82 -17.83
N LYS A 55 -27.32 14.67 -17.96
CA LYS A 55 -28.13 14.10 -16.87
C LYS A 55 -27.20 13.52 -15.81
N GLN A 56 -26.47 14.37 -15.09
CA GLN A 56 -25.82 13.93 -13.86
C GLN A 56 -26.92 13.35 -12.96
N PRO A 57 -26.76 12.14 -12.42
CA PRO A 57 -27.72 11.60 -11.49
C PRO A 57 -27.75 12.55 -10.30
N THR A 58 -28.85 13.28 -10.13
CA THR A 58 -29.08 14.20 -9.02
C THR A 58 -29.85 13.46 -7.94
N GLY A 59 -29.45 13.62 -6.68
CA GLY A 59 -30.18 13.01 -5.56
C GLY A 59 -29.92 11.51 -5.35
N THR A 60 -28.86 10.94 -5.94
CA THR A 60 -28.41 9.57 -5.66
C THR A 60 -26.97 9.52 -5.16
N ILE A 61 -26.54 8.35 -4.65
CA ILE A 61 -25.14 8.14 -4.24
C ILE A 61 -24.18 8.26 -5.43
N GLN A 62 -24.58 7.92 -6.67
CA GLN A 62 -23.73 8.14 -7.84
C GLN A 62 -23.33 9.63 -8.00
N ALA A 63 -24.22 10.56 -7.65
CA ALA A 63 -23.92 11.99 -7.63
C ALA A 63 -22.72 12.29 -6.71
N ILE A 64 -22.74 11.72 -5.52
CA ILE A 64 -21.72 11.87 -4.49
C ILE A 64 -20.40 11.22 -4.92
N LEU A 65 -20.46 10.02 -5.50
CA LEU A 65 -19.27 9.31 -5.98
C LEU A 65 -18.56 10.08 -7.11
N ASN A 66 -19.33 10.68 -8.02
CA ASN A 66 -18.79 11.54 -9.09
C ASN A 66 -18.16 12.82 -8.49
N ALA A 67 -18.90 13.52 -7.65
CA ALA A 67 -18.43 14.75 -7.01
C ALA A 67 -17.18 14.52 -6.15
N TYR A 68 -17.08 13.37 -5.47
CA TYR A 68 -15.89 13.00 -4.71
C TYR A 68 -14.68 12.79 -5.62
N GLN A 69 -14.85 12.10 -6.76
CA GLN A 69 -13.77 11.87 -7.72
C GLN A 69 -13.28 13.15 -8.40
N ASP A 70 -14.15 14.16 -8.54
CA ASP A 70 -13.77 15.48 -9.06
C ASP A 70 -13.16 16.39 -7.97
N SER A 71 -13.23 16.00 -6.69
CA SER A 71 -12.79 16.82 -5.59
C SER A 71 -11.25 16.90 -5.45
N PRO A 72 -10.71 18.01 -4.91
CA PRO A 72 -9.29 18.09 -4.52
C PRO A 72 -8.88 16.95 -3.57
N LYS A 73 -9.77 16.56 -2.64
CA LYS A 73 -9.51 15.48 -1.67
C LYS A 73 -9.16 14.15 -2.34
N PHE A 74 -9.78 13.82 -3.48
CA PHE A 74 -9.45 12.63 -4.25
C PHE A 74 -8.21 12.82 -5.12
N ASN A 75 -8.07 14.00 -5.72
CA ASN A 75 -6.95 14.33 -6.62
C ASN A 75 -5.60 14.39 -5.89
N ASP A 76 -5.60 14.82 -4.63
CA ASP A 76 -4.43 14.90 -3.75
C ASP A 76 -3.99 13.53 -3.19
N LEU A 77 -4.80 12.47 -3.37
CA LEU A 77 -4.43 11.12 -2.95
C LEU A 77 -3.20 10.62 -3.73
N ALA A 78 -2.33 9.90 -3.03
CA ALA A 78 -1.22 9.19 -3.67
C ALA A 78 -1.72 8.32 -4.83
N PRO A 79 -1.00 8.24 -5.97
CA PRO A 79 -1.49 7.55 -7.18
C PRO A 79 -1.94 6.10 -6.94
N ARG A 80 -1.24 5.38 -6.05
CA ARG A 80 -1.63 4.02 -5.67
C ARG A 80 -2.95 3.98 -4.89
N THR A 81 -3.09 4.85 -3.89
CA THR A 81 -4.33 4.98 -3.11
C THR A 81 -5.49 5.35 -4.00
N ARG A 82 -5.29 6.31 -4.92
CA ARG A 82 -6.31 6.70 -5.90
C ARG A 82 -6.74 5.52 -6.78
N LYS A 83 -5.80 4.72 -7.27
CA LYS A 83 -6.09 3.51 -8.05
C LYS A 83 -6.91 2.48 -7.24
N ASP A 84 -6.56 2.28 -5.97
CA ASP A 84 -7.31 1.38 -5.09
C ASP A 84 -8.72 1.93 -4.80
N TYR A 85 -8.86 3.24 -4.59
CA TYR A 85 -10.14 3.92 -4.41
C TYR A 85 -11.04 3.78 -5.64
N VAL A 86 -10.52 3.96 -6.87
CA VAL A 86 -11.31 3.76 -8.10
C VAL A 86 -11.90 2.34 -8.15
N ASN A 87 -11.13 1.33 -7.75
CA ASN A 87 -11.64 -0.05 -7.72
C ASN A 87 -12.71 -0.26 -6.64
N HIS A 88 -12.59 0.40 -5.49
CA HIS A 88 -13.61 0.35 -4.44
C HIS A 88 -14.87 1.11 -4.86
N ILE A 89 -14.72 2.31 -5.42
CA ILE A 89 -15.81 3.14 -5.94
C ILE A 89 -16.62 2.36 -6.95
N ARG A 90 -16.00 1.68 -7.92
CA ARG A 90 -16.73 0.83 -8.87
C ARG A 90 -17.62 -0.22 -8.22
N LYS A 91 -17.19 -0.84 -7.12
CA LYS A 91 -18.01 -1.81 -6.38
C LYS A 91 -19.19 -1.12 -5.68
N ILE A 92 -18.97 0.09 -5.17
CA ILE A 92 -20.02 0.92 -4.55
C ILE A 92 -21.01 1.38 -5.63
N GLU A 93 -20.54 1.81 -6.80
CA GLU A 93 -21.37 2.21 -7.94
C GLU A 93 -22.28 1.06 -8.39
N THR A 94 -21.73 -0.15 -8.53
CA THR A 94 -22.52 -1.33 -8.89
C THR A 94 -23.64 -1.65 -7.89
N GLU A 95 -23.39 -1.48 -6.59
CA GLU A 95 -24.37 -1.85 -5.56
C GLU A 95 -25.36 -0.73 -5.23
N PHE A 96 -24.88 0.51 -5.16
CA PHE A 96 -25.59 1.62 -4.53
C PHE A 96 -25.62 2.89 -5.40
N GLY A 97 -25.20 2.86 -6.67
CA GLY A 97 -25.15 4.08 -7.49
C GLY A 97 -26.51 4.78 -7.64
N ASP A 98 -27.58 4.02 -7.77
CA ASP A 98 -28.97 4.50 -7.88
C ASP A 98 -29.64 4.76 -6.52
N PHE A 99 -28.97 4.44 -5.40
CA PHE A 99 -29.53 4.62 -4.07
C PHE A 99 -29.86 6.09 -3.80
N PRO A 100 -31.11 6.43 -3.42
CA PRO A 100 -31.54 7.82 -3.26
C PRO A 100 -30.95 8.45 -1.98
N LEU A 101 -30.38 9.65 -2.11
CA LEU A 101 -29.84 10.41 -0.96
C LEU A 101 -30.92 10.75 0.07
N ALA A 102 -32.16 10.94 -0.40
CA ALA A 102 -33.31 11.16 0.46
C ALA A 102 -33.53 9.98 1.42
N ALA A 103 -33.18 8.73 1.08
CA ALA A 103 -33.35 7.59 1.97
C ALA A 103 -32.29 7.48 3.06
N LEU A 104 -31.19 8.26 3.00
CA LEU A 104 -30.07 8.15 3.96
C LEU A 104 -30.46 8.44 5.43
N HIS A 105 -31.58 9.13 5.67
CA HIS A 105 -32.08 9.40 7.03
C HIS A 105 -32.75 8.17 7.67
N ASP A 106 -33.15 7.17 6.87
CA ASP A 106 -33.73 5.94 7.40
C ASP A 106 -32.64 5.11 8.08
N ARG A 107 -32.90 4.72 9.33
CA ARG A 107 -32.01 3.84 10.10
C ARG A 107 -31.77 2.49 9.41
N ARG A 108 -32.72 2.03 8.58
CA ARG A 108 -32.61 0.79 7.80
C ARG A 108 -31.50 0.85 6.77
N THR A 109 -31.17 2.02 6.24
CA THR A 109 -30.07 2.20 5.27
C THR A 109 -28.73 1.73 5.83
N ARG A 110 -28.47 2.00 7.11
CA ARG A 110 -27.26 1.50 7.77
C ARG A 110 -27.21 -0.02 7.78
N ALA A 111 -28.34 -0.67 8.04
CA ALA A 111 -28.43 -2.12 8.04
C ALA A 111 -28.16 -2.70 6.64
N GLU A 112 -28.67 -2.08 5.58
CA GLU A 112 -28.38 -2.51 4.20
C GLU A 112 -26.90 -2.38 3.84
N PHE A 113 -26.28 -1.25 4.20
CA PHE A 113 -24.87 -1.00 3.89
C PHE A 113 -23.96 -1.98 4.64
N LEU A 114 -24.23 -2.22 5.93
CA LEU A 114 -23.49 -3.21 6.71
C LEU A 114 -23.76 -4.63 6.21
N GLY A 115 -25.00 -4.95 5.82
CA GLY A 115 -25.34 -6.23 5.19
C GLY A 115 -24.56 -6.48 3.91
N TRP A 116 -24.35 -5.46 3.07
CA TRP A 116 -23.48 -5.55 1.90
C TRP A 116 -22.02 -5.80 2.26
N ARG A 117 -21.51 -5.11 3.30
CA ARG A 117 -20.17 -5.39 3.82
C ARG A 117 -20.03 -6.84 4.26
N ASP A 118 -21.03 -7.36 4.95
CA ASP A 118 -21.01 -8.73 5.46
C ASP A 118 -21.06 -9.76 4.33
N ARG A 119 -21.83 -9.50 3.25
CA ARG A 119 -21.80 -10.30 2.02
C ARG A 119 -20.40 -10.33 1.40
N MET A 120 -19.71 -9.20 1.30
CA MET A 120 -18.32 -9.16 0.82
C MET A 120 -17.36 -9.90 1.75
N ALA A 121 -17.62 -9.85 3.06
CA ALA A 121 -16.75 -10.42 4.09
C ALA A 121 -16.69 -11.95 4.03
N VAL A 122 -17.73 -12.61 3.49
CA VAL A 122 -17.74 -14.06 3.20
C VAL A 122 -16.55 -14.45 2.33
N LYS A 123 -16.26 -13.67 1.28
CA LYS A 123 -15.11 -13.91 0.40
C LYS A 123 -13.80 -13.38 0.99
N SER A 124 -13.82 -12.18 1.57
CA SER A 124 -12.64 -11.59 2.20
C SER A 124 -13.01 -10.48 3.16
N ARG A 125 -12.93 -10.75 4.46
CA ARG A 125 -13.12 -9.75 5.53
C ARG A 125 -12.26 -8.51 5.34
N ARG A 126 -11.00 -8.68 4.93
CA ARG A 126 -10.07 -7.56 4.70
C ARG A 126 -10.50 -6.67 3.54
N GLN A 127 -10.94 -7.27 2.42
CA GLN A 127 -11.43 -6.48 1.28
C GLN A 127 -12.75 -5.80 1.60
N ALA A 128 -13.64 -6.46 2.34
CA ALA A 128 -14.89 -5.86 2.81
C ALA A 128 -14.61 -4.60 3.65
N ASP A 129 -13.69 -4.68 4.62
CA ASP A 129 -13.28 -3.53 5.42
C ASP A 129 -12.67 -2.41 4.56
N TYR A 130 -11.83 -2.71 3.57
CA TYR A 130 -11.23 -1.68 2.70
C TYR A 130 -12.24 -0.96 1.82
N VAL A 131 -13.15 -1.71 1.19
CA VAL A 131 -14.21 -1.12 0.36
C VAL A 131 -15.13 -0.27 1.23
N PHE A 132 -15.57 -0.80 2.37
CA PHE A 132 -16.46 -0.08 3.27
C PHE A 132 -15.80 1.15 3.91
N ALA A 133 -14.52 1.08 4.28
CA ALA A 133 -13.80 2.25 4.78
C ALA A 133 -13.69 3.36 3.73
N THR A 134 -13.55 2.99 2.46
CA THR A 134 -13.57 3.95 1.34
C THR A 134 -14.96 4.58 1.21
N PHE A 135 -16.01 3.76 1.27
CA PHE A 135 -17.38 4.25 1.23
C PHE A 135 -17.68 5.22 2.38
N ALA A 136 -17.31 4.85 3.61
CA ALA A 136 -17.47 5.68 4.79
C ALA A 136 -16.69 7.01 4.69
N ALA A 137 -15.48 7.00 4.12
CA ALA A 137 -14.69 8.21 3.91
C ALA A 137 -15.34 9.17 2.89
N ILE A 138 -15.97 8.63 1.84
CA ILE A 138 -16.70 9.40 0.84
C ILE A 138 -17.99 9.99 1.44
N MET A 139 -18.75 9.18 2.18
CA MET A 139 -19.98 9.65 2.85
C MET A 139 -19.70 10.69 3.92
N ALA A 140 -18.60 10.55 4.68
CA ALA A 140 -18.16 11.60 5.60
C ALA A 140 -17.80 12.89 4.86
N TRP A 141 -17.06 12.81 3.76
CA TRP A 141 -16.76 13.99 2.92
C TRP A 141 -18.01 14.67 2.38
N ALA A 142 -19.03 13.90 2.00
CA ALA A 142 -20.28 14.42 1.48
C ALA A 142 -21.09 15.12 2.58
N PHE A 143 -21.16 14.50 3.76
CA PHE A 143 -21.82 15.03 4.94
C PHE A 143 -21.19 16.36 5.41
N ASP A 144 -19.87 16.42 5.51
CA ASP A 144 -19.13 17.64 5.91
C ASP A 144 -19.36 18.82 4.96
N ARG A 145 -19.83 18.55 3.74
CA ARG A 145 -20.12 19.55 2.70
C ARG A 145 -21.60 19.84 2.53
N GLY A 146 -22.46 19.28 3.39
CA GLY A 146 -23.91 19.42 3.29
C GLY A 146 -24.53 18.77 2.05
N LEU A 147 -23.81 17.87 1.37
CA LEU A 147 -24.34 17.14 0.21
C LEU A 147 -25.27 15.98 0.63
N THR A 148 -25.14 15.52 1.88
CA THR A 148 -26.03 14.53 2.48
C THR A 148 -26.47 14.98 3.87
N VAL A 149 -27.70 14.63 4.24
CA VAL A 149 -28.30 14.98 5.55
C VAL A 149 -27.89 14.02 6.67
N ALA A 150 -27.36 12.84 6.31
CA ALA A 150 -26.94 11.80 7.24
C ALA A 150 -25.74 11.02 6.69
N ASN A 151 -24.98 10.40 7.61
CA ASN A 151 -23.87 9.51 7.29
C ASN A 151 -24.10 8.10 7.89
N PRO A 152 -24.85 7.22 7.21
CA PRO A 152 -25.11 5.87 7.69
C PRO A 152 -23.86 4.98 7.73
N CYS A 153 -22.74 5.40 7.13
CA CYS A 153 -21.48 4.66 7.10
C CYS A 153 -20.53 4.98 8.27
N GLU A 154 -20.92 5.84 9.20
CA GLU A 154 -20.04 6.24 10.30
C GLU A 154 -19.65 5.07 11.22
N ARG A 155 -18.44 5.14 11.78
CA ARG A 155 -17.92 4.19 12.79
C ARG A 155 -18.25 2.72 12.48
N PRO A 156 -17.81 2.17 11.33
CA PRO A 156 -18.20 0.83 10.93
C PRO A 156 -17.56 -0.30 11.75
N GLY A 157 -16.54 0.00 12.55
CA GLY A 157 -15.69 -1.02 13.16
C GLY A 157 -14.83 -1.75 12.11
N LYS A 158 -14.19 -2.85 12.51
CA LYS A 158 -13.38 -3.71 11.63
C LYS A 158 -13.80 -5.17 11.79
N LEU A 159 -14.03 -5.85 10.67
CA LEU A 159 -14.29 -7.30 10.64
C LEU A 159 -12.99 -8.11 10.62
N TYR A 160 -11.97 -7.59 9.97
CA TYR A 160 -10.68 -8.23 9.83
C TYR A 160 -9.75 -7.89 10.99
N ARG A 161 -9.25 -8.92 11.65
CA ARG A 161 -8.16 -8.84 12.61
C ARG A 161 -7.01 -9.68 12.06
N ALA A 162 -5.85 -9.06 11.86
CA ALA A 162 -4.63 -9.78 11.54
C ALA A 162 -3.84 -9.99 12.83
N SER A 163 -3.44 -11.22 13.14
CA SER A 163 -2.25 -11.45 13.96
C SER A 163 -1.17 -12.01 13.03
N ARG A 164 -0.13 -11.22 12.79
CA ARG A 164 1.18 -11.68 12.29
C ARG A 164 2.26 -11.43 13.34
N SER A 165 1.82 -11.22 14.57
CA SER A 165 2.64 -11.03 15.76
C SER A 165 3.47 -12.24 16.14
N ASP A 166 3.35 -13.37 15.45
CA ASP A 166 4.20 -14.54 15.70
C ASP A 166 5.11 -14.85 14.49
N SER A 167 5.04 -14.01 13.44
CA SER A 167 5.83 -14.18 12.21
C SER A 167 7.22 -13.55 12.36
N ILE A 168 8.08 -14.13 13.20
CA ILE A 168 9.49 -13.74 13.31
C ILE A 168 10.37 -14.78 12.62
N TRP A 169 11.38 -14.31 11.90
CA TRP A 169 12.37 -15.17 11.27
C TRP A 169 13.32 -15.76 12.30
N THR A 170 13.45 -17.08 12.32
CA THR A 170 14.40 -17.79 13.16
C THR A 170 15.74 -18.00 12.45
N GLN A 171 16.78 -18.37 13.20
CA GLN A 171 18.08 -18.70 12.60
C GLN A 171 17.96 -19.87 11.59
N ALA A 172 17.14 -20.88 11.90
CA ALA A 172 16.91 -22.00 11.01
C ALA A 172 16.25 -21.59 9.68
N ASP A 173 15.27 -20.67 9.72
CA ASP A 173 14.64 -20.13 8.51
C ASP A 173 15.66 -19.36 7.64
N GLU A 174 16.54 -18.62 8.30
CA GLU A 174 17.58 -17.84 7.64
C GLU A 174 18.63 -18.72 6.98
N ASP A 175 19.10 -19.75 7.68
CA ASP A 175 20.06 -20.71 7.14
C ASP A 175 19.46 -21.46 5.93
N ALA A 176 18.20 -21.89 6.04
CA ALA A 176 17.47 -22.51 4.94
C ALA A 176 17.32 -21.57 3.73
N LEU A 177 16.96 -20.30 3.96
CA LEU A 177 16.87 -19.29 2.91
C LEU A 177 18.24 -19.07 2.26
N LEU A 178 19.28 -18.79 3.06
CA LEU A 178 20.60 -18.43 2.56
C LEU A 178 21.23 -19.57 1.76
N LYS A 179 20.96 -20.84 2.10
CA LYS A 179 21.41 -22.01 1.34
C LYS A 179 20.96 -21.99 -0.12
N VAL A 180 19.72 -21.55 -0.41
CA VAL A 180 19.13 -21.59 -1.77
C VAL A 180 19.01 -20.23 -2.44
N ALA A 181 19.12 -19.13 -1.68
CA ALA A 181 18.89 -17.79 -2.20
C ALA A 181 20.01 -17.37 -3.15
N PRO A 182 19.69 -16.89 -4.37
CA PRO A 182 20.70 -16.29 -5.25
C PRO A 182 21.22 -14.97 -4.66
N PRO A 183 22.42 -14.49 -5.07
CA PRO A 183 23.08 -13.31 -4.48
C PRO A 183 22.17 -12.07 -4.33
N ARG A 184 21.40 -11.73 -5.37
CA ARG A 184 20.44 -10.61 -5.36
C ARG A 184 19.34 -10.72 -4.29
N ILE A 185 18.91 -11.95 -3.95
CA ILE A 185 17.91 -12.20 -2.91
C ILE A 185 18.56 -12.21 -1.54
N ARG A 186 19.79 -12.73 -1.41
CA ARG A 186 20.59 -12.62 -0.18
C ARG A 186 20.83 -11.15 0.19
N LEU A 187 21.21 -10.31 -0.78
CA LEU A 187 21.37 -8.88 -0.56
C LEU A 187 20.07 -8.19 -0.14
N ALA A 188 18.94 -8.55 -0.76
CA ALA A 188 17.63 -8.02 -0.37
C ALA A 188 17.23 -8.42 1.06
N TYR A 189 17.52 -9.67 1.44
CA TYR A 189 17.34 -10.18 2.80
C TYR A 189 18.21 -9.39 3.80
N LEU A 190 19.51 -9.27 3.54
CA LEU A 190 20.45 -8.53 4.40
C LEU A 190 20.00 -7.08 4.57
N LEU A 191 19.66 -6.39 3.48
CA LEU A 191 19.13 -5.03 3.56
C LEU A 191 17.88 -4.97 4.44
N ALA A 192 16.94 -5.89 4.31
CA ALA A 192 15.71 -5.87 5.11
C ALA A 192 15.95 -6.12 6.59
N VAL A 193 16.74 -7.13 6.95
CA VAL A 193 16.93 -7.51 8.36
C VAL A 193 17.85 -6.55 9.11
N TRP A 194 18.85 -5.97 8.43
CA TRP A 194 19.81 -5.06 9.07
C TRP A 194 19.37 -3.60 9.09
N THR A 195 18.48 -3.18 8.20
CA THR A 195 17.97 -1.79 8.17
C THR A 195 16.53 -1.66 8.67
N GLY A 196 15.83 -2.79 8.77
CA GLY A 196 14.41 -2.87 9.05
C GLY A 196 13.52 -2.18 8.01
N GLN A 197 14.00 -1.79 6.83
CA GLN A 197 13.23 -0.95 5.90
C GLN A 197 12.14 -1.70 5.12
N ARG A 198 11.12 -0.97 4.65
CA ARG A 198 10.00 -1.57 3.89
C ARG A 198 10.47 -2.01 2.51
N GLN A 199 9.91 -3.10 1.99
CA GLN A 199 10.19 -3.61 0.63
C GLN A 199 10.18 -2.50 -0.42
N GLY A 200 9.12 -1.68 -0.45
CA GLY A 200 9.01 -0.62 -1.46
C GLY A 200 10.13 0.43 -1.37
N ASP A 201 10.65 0.69 -0.18
CA ASP A 201 11.74 1.65 0.03
C ASP A 201 13.09 1.03 -0.41
N LEU A 202 13.33 -0.24 -0.06
CA LEU A 202 14.53 -0.98 -0.46
C LEU A 202 14.63 -1.17 -1.98
N LEU A 203 13.52 -1.47 -2.67
CA LEU A 203 13.53 -1.64 -4.13
C LEU A 203 13.79 -0.33 -4.89
N ARG A 204 13.60 0.83 -4.25
CA ARG A 204 13.92 2.15 -4.82
C ARG A 204 15.27 2.69 -4.35
N LEU A 205 15.97 1.98 -3.47
CA LEU A 205 17.22 2.44 -2.89
C LEU A 205 18.30 2.49 -3.97
N THR A 206 18.91 3.66 -4.13
CA THR A 206 19.93 3.94 -5.14
C THR A 206 21.34 3.86 -4.59
N TRP A 207 22.33 3.67 -5.45
CA TRP A 207 23.73 3.68 -5.02
C TRP A 207 24.17 5.03 -4.44
N THR A 208 23.59 6.14 -4.91
CA THR A 208 23.86 7.49 -4.36
C THR A 208 23.37 7.67 -2.92
N ALA A 209 22.49 6.79 -2.44
CA ALA A 209 22.02 6.81 -1.05
C ALA A 209 23.00 6.17 -0.08
N TYR A 210 24.02 5.46 -0.57
CA TYR A 210 25.02 4.75 0.21
C TYR A 210 26.39 5.40 0.01
N ASP A 211 27.03 5.81 1.11
CA ASP A 211 28.34 6.49 1.08
C ASP A 211 29.51 5.61 1.55
N GLY A 212 29.28 4.31 1.72
CA GLY A 212 30.26 3.39 2.31
C GLY A 212 30.09 3.16 3.81
N SER A 213 29.38 4.03 4.52
CA SER A 213 29.18 4.00 5.98
C SER A 213 27.71 4.08 6.40
N HIS A 214 26.91 4.85 5.68
CA HIS A 214 25.51 5.13 5.97
C HIS A 214 24.63 4.95 4.74
N ILE A 215 23.39 4.56 4.97
CA ILE A 215 22.30 4.58 3.99
C ILE A 215 21.33 5.71 4.35
N ARG A 216 21.04 6.59 3.39
CA ARG A 216 20.10 7.71 3.56
C ARG A 216 18.88 7.52 2.67
N LEU A 217 17.69 7.44 3.26
CA LEU A 217 16.45 7.28 2.49
C LEU A 217 15.28 8.10 3.03
N LYS A 218 14.36 8.45 2.14
CA LYS A 218 13.03 8.98 2.50
C LYS A 218 12.00 7.89 2.26
N GLN A 219 11.33 7.45 3.33
CA GLN A 219 10.32 6.41 3.25
C GLN A 219 9.13 6.87 2.41
N GLY A 220 8.70 6.05 1.45
CA GLY A 220 7.62 6.42 0.53
C GLY A 220 6.24 6.44 1.16
N LYS A 221 6.00 5.61 2.20
CA LYS A 221 4.69 5.53 2.87
C LYS A 221 4.44 6.69 3.83
N THR A 222 5.45 7.05 4.62
CA THR A 222 5.33 8.01 5.73
C THR A 222 6.03 9.34 5.44
N GLY A 223 6.91 9.40 4.44
CA GLY A 223 7.73 10.58 4.14
C GLY A 223 8.91 10.80 5.10
N ARG A 224 9.10 9.95 6.11
CA ARG A 224 10.18 10.10 7.11
C ARG A 224 11.56 9.91 6.48
N ARG A 225 12.50 10.79 6.81
CA ARG A 225 13.91 10.66 6.45
C ARG A 225 14.61 9.82 7.50
N VAL A 226 15.38 8.83 7.06
CA VAL A 226 16.12 7.91 7.92
C VAL A 226 17.56 7.85 7.43
N VAL A 227 18.49 7.92 8.37
CA VAL A 227 19.93 7.73 8.15
C VAL A 227 20.33 6.51 8.97
N ILE A 228 20.85 5.49 8.29
CA ILE A 228 21.07 4.17 8.88
C ILE A 228 22.55 3.85 8.79
N PRO A 229 23.26 3.70 9.92
CA PRO A 229 24.63 3.21 9.91
C PRO A 229 24.65 1.76 9.40
N VAL A 230 25.61 1.45 8.54
CA VAL A 230 25.71 0.15 7.88
C VAL A 230 26.61 -0.78 8.69
N ALA A 231 26.05 -1.89 9.19
CA ALA A 231 26.80 -2.93 9.89
C ALA A 231 27.82 -3.61 8.95
N GLY A 232 28.94 -4.10 9.50
CA GLY A 232 30.03 -4.69 8.72
C GLY A 232 29.58 -5.80 7.75
N VAL A 233 28.67 -6.68 8.17
CA VAL A 233 28.12 -7.75 7.32
C VAL A 233 27.35 -7.18 6.11
N LEU A 234 26.53 -6.14 6.34
CA LEU A 234 25.79 -5.49 5.26
C LEU A 234 26.74 -4.68 4.36
N LYS A 235 27.75 -4.02 4.94
CA LYS A 235 28.76 -3.28 4.21
C LYS A 235 29.51 -4.16 3.22
N ALA A 236 30.00 -5.32 3.67
CA ALA A 236 30.69 -6.27 2.80
C ALA A 236 29.83 -6.68 1.60
N ALA A 237 28.57 -7.02 1.83
CA ALA A 237 27.63 -7.40 0.76
C ALA A 237 27.30 -6.24 -0.20
N LEU A 238 27.21 -5.01 0.32
CA LEU A 238 27.00 -3.82 -0.51
C LEU A 238 28.22 -3.46 -1.35
N ASP A 239 29.41 -3.55 -0.76
CA ASP A 239 30.66 -3.23 -1.44
C ASP A 239 30.97 -4.26 -2.53
N GLU A 240 30.72 -5.55 -2.29
CA GLU A 240 30.79 -6.60 -3.32
C GLU A 240 29.80 -6.30 -4.46
N ALA A 241 28.54 -6.01 -4.14
CA ALA A 241 27.53 -5.67 -5.15
C ALA A 241 27.84 -4.35 -5.89
N ALA A 242 28.61 -3.44 -5.29
CA ALA A 242 29.02 -2.18 -5.89
C ALA A 242 30.15 -2.35 -6.94
N GLN A 243 30.79 -3.51 -7.03
CA GLN A 243 31.79 -3.78 -8.07
C GLN A 243 31.15 -3.95 -9.46
N ASP A 244 29.91 -4.45 -9.53
CA ASP A 244 29.16 -4.69 -10.77
C ASP A 244 27.82 -3.91 -10.75
N LYS A 245 27.91 -2.58 -10.79
CA LYS A 245 26.73 -1.68 -10.77
C LYS A 245 25.97 -1.73 -12.10
N LYS A 246 24.96 -2.60 -12.18
CA LYS A 246 24.10 -2.74 -13.37
C LYS A 246 23.02 -1.67 -13.52
N ALA A 247 22.62 -1.02 -12.42
CA ALA A 247 21.54 -0.05 -12.40
C ALA A 247 21.78 1.04 -11.38
N VAL A 248 20.96 2.09 -11.45
CA VAL A 248 20.90 3.16 -10.44
C VAL A 248 20.49 2.60 -9.06
N THR A 249 19.62 1.60 -9.04
CA THR A 249 19.15 0.94 -7.82
C THR A 249 20.08 -0.17 -7.37
N ILE A 250 20.24 -0.34 -6.05
CA ILE A 250 21.06 -1.39 -5.44
C ILE A 250 20.48 -2.78 -5.75
N LEU A 251 19.17 -2.95 -5.57
CA LEU A 251 18.49 -4.21 -5.87
C LEU A 251 18.06 -4.26 -7.34
N THR A 252 18.59 -5.24 -8.08
CA THR A 252 18.33 -5.40 -9.52
C THR A 252 17.83 -6.79 -9.89
N THR A 253 17.11 -6.88 -11.01
CA THR A 253 16.69 -8.15 -11.60
C THR A 253 17.88 -8.85 -12.25
N THR A 254 17.69 -10.09 -12.74
CA THR A 254 18.72 -10.80 -13.52
C THR A 254 19.16 -10.05 -14.79
N LYS A 255 18.31 -9.16 -15.31
CA LYS A 255 18.60 -8.34 -16.50
C LYS A 255 19.23 -6.98 -16.15
N GLY A 256 19.59 -6.74 -14.89
CA GLY A 256 20.14 -5.46 -14.45
C GLY A 256 19.13 -4.32 -14.41
N THR A 257 17.82 -4.60 -14.40
CA THR A 257 16.77 -3.57 -14.31
C THR A 257 16.22 -3.44 -12.89
N ALA A 258 15.57 -2.31 -12.59
CA ALA A 258 14.90 -2.10 -11.31
C ALA A 258 13.73 -3.08 -11.11
N TRP A 259 13.52 -3.51 -9.86
CA TRP A 259 12.42 -4.38 -9.51
C TRP A 259 11.08 -3.66 -9.50
N THR A 260 10.04 -4.34 -10.00
CA THR A 260 8.67 -4.02 -9.61
C THR A 260 8.36 -4.71 -8.27
N GLY A 261 7.48 -4.10 -7.46
CA GLY A 261 7.07 -4.69 -6.18
C GLY A 261 6.48 -6.10 -6.34
N HIS A 262 5.61 -6.29 -7.35
CA HIS A 262 5.03 -7.60 -7.63
C HIS A 262 6.06 -8.61 -8.14
N GLY A 263 6.96 -8.20 -9.03
CA GLY A 263 8.01 -9.08 -9.55
C GLY A 263 8.91 -9.59 -8.44
N PHE A 264 9.35 -8.69 -7.54
CA PHE A 264 10.17 -9.07 -6.40
C PHE A 264 9.44 -10.03 -5.47
N SER A 265 8.21 -9.69 -5.06
CA SER A 265 7.43 -10.56 -4.16
C SER A 265 7.14 -11.94 -4.76
N ALA A 266 7.00 -12.03 -6.09
CA ALA A 266 6.87 -13.31 -6.78
C ALA A 266 8.17 -14.13 -6.73
N THR A 267 9.31 -13.51 -7.02
CA THR A 267 10.62 -14.17 -6.91
C THR A 267 10.91 -14.60 -5.46
N TRP A 268 10.67 -13.71 -4.50
CA TRP A 268 10.84 -14.00 -3.07
C TRP A 268 10.03 -15.23 -2.65
N ARG A 269 8.74 -15.29 -2.99
CA ARG A 269 7.89 -16.46 -2.67
C ARG A 269 8.41 -17.75 -3.28
N LYS A 270 8.91 -17.70 -4.53
CA LYS A 270 9.54 -18.87 -5.17
C LYS A 270 10.81 -19.30 -4.42
N THR A 271 11.61 -18.36 -3.93
CA THR A 271 12.79 -18.67 -3.12
C THR A 271 12.40 -19.27 -1.77
N LEU A 272 11.39 -18.74 -1.08
CA LEU A 272 10.88 -19.32 0.17
C LEU A 272 10.38 -20.76 -0.03
N ALA A 273 9.62 -21.01 -1.10
CA ALA A 273 9.15 -22.35 -1.43
C ALA A 273 10.31 -23.34 -1.65
N LYS A 274 11.40 -22.90 -2.30
CA LYS A 274 12.63 -23.72 -2.45
C LYS A 274 13.36 -23.94 -1.12
N ALA A 275 13.33 -22.95 -0.24
CA ALA A 275 13.92 -23.03 1.09
C ALA A 275 13.04 -23.82 2.08
N GLN A 276 11.82 -24.22 1.66
CA GLN A 276 10.79 -24.84 2.52
C GLN A 276 10.40 -23.98 3.73
N VAL A 277 10.62 -22.66 3.65
CA VAL A 277 10.19 -21.70 4.68
C VAL A 277 8.72 -21.33 4.43
N THR A 278 7.87 -21.64 5.41
CA THR A 278 6.42 -21.41 5.33
C THR A 278 5.97 -20.39 6.37
N GLY A 279 4.78 -19.79 6.19
CA GLY A 279 4.22 -18.83 7.15
C GLY A 279 4.87 -17.44 7.16
N LEU A 280 6.10 -17.28 6.66
CA LEU A 280 6.87 -16.03 6.66
C LEU A 280 6.83 -15.30 5.31
N THR A 281 7.03 -13.99 5.36
CA THR A 281 7.09 -13.10 4.19
C THR A 281 8.26 -12.12 4.33
N PHE A 282 8.58 -11.44 3.23
CA PHE A 282 9.60 -10.38 3.25
C PHE A 282 9.23 -9.22 4.18
N HIS A 283 7.94 -8.94 4.37
CA HIS A 283 7.51 -7.87 5.26
C HIS A 283 7.84 -8.16 6.72
N ASP A 284 7.81 -9.44 7.09
CA ASP A 284 8.03 -9.89 8.47
C ASP A 284 9.49 -9.66 8.92
N LEU A 285 10.46 -9.58 7.98
CA LEU A 285 11.85 -9.21 8.26
C LEU A 285 11.99 -7.85 8.95
N ARG A 286 11.05 -6.93 8.71
CA ARG A 286 11.02 -5.64 9.41
C ARG A 286 10.64 -5.79 10.89
N GLY A 287 9.74 -6.73 11.20
CA GLY A 287 9.45 -7.14 12.58
C GLY A 287 10.65 -7.82 13.21
N THR A 288 11.27 -8.78 12.51
CA THR A 288 12.51 -9.44 12.94
C THR A 288 13.61 -8.44 13.29
N ALA A 289 13.83 -7.41 12.45
CA ALA A 289 14.83 -6.37 12.69
C ALA A 289 14.55 -5.60 13.99
N VAL A 290 13.29 -5.22 14.24
CA VAL A 290 12.87 -4.55 15.48
C VAL A 290 13.09 -5.45 16.70
N THR A 291 12.64 -6.70 16.63
CA THR A 291 12.82 -7.69 17.70
C THR A 291 14.30 -7.92 18.01
N ARG A 292 15.17 -8.01 16.99
CA ARG A 292 16.62 -8.18 17.17
C ARG A 292 17.26 -6.99 17.86
N LEU A 293 16.88 -5.77 17.51
CA LEU A 293 17.38 -4.56 18.19
C LEU A 293 16.92 -4.52 19.66
N ALA A 294 15.68 -4.93 19.93
CA ALA A 294 15.19 -5.02 21.30
C ALA A 294 15.94 -6.09 22.12
N ILE A 295 16.19 -7.28 21.53
CA ILE A 295 17.02 -8.33 22.14
C ILE A 295 18.44 -7.84 22.40
N ALA A 296 18.99 -7.00 21.51
CA ALA A 296 20.29 -6.35 21.70
C ALA A 296 20.29 -5.24 22.78
N GLY A 297 19.14 -5.00 23.44
CA GLY A 297 19.02 -4.06 24.55
C GLY A 297 18.76 -2.61 24.15
N CYS A 298 18.50 -2.32 22.87
CA CYS A 298 18.16 -0.97 22.40
C CYS A 298 16.81 -0.51 22.97
N SER A 299 16.74 0.77 23.32
CA SER A 299 15.50 1.45 23.71
C SER A 299 14.53 1.59 22.54
N GLU A 300 13.24 1.74 22.84
CA GLU A 300 12.21 1.98 21.81
C GLU A 300 12.50 3.23 20.96
N ALA A 301 13.09 4.26 21.56
CA ALA A 301 13.46 5.49 20.87
C ALA A 301 14.58 5.27 19.84
N GLU A 302 15.60 4.49 20.20
CA GLU A 302 16.69 4.09 19.29
C GLU A 302 16.13 3.24 18.14
N ILE A 303 15.29 2.25 18.46
CA ILE A 303 14.64 1.38 17.46
C ILE A 303 13.78 2.21 16.51
N ALA A 304 12.95 3.11 17.03
CA ALA A 304 12.06 3.95 16.22
C ALA A 304 12.87 4.88 15.30
N THR A 305 13.98 5.43 15.80
CA THR A 305 14.88 6.29 15.02
C THR A 305 15.58 5.51 13.92
N PHE A 306 16.11 4.33 14.24
CA PHE A 306 16.81 3.46 13.30
C PHE A 306 15.90 2.91 12.19
N THR A 307 14.71 2.43 12.56
CA THR A 307 13.79 1.76 11.61
C THR A 307 12.81 2.73 10.94
N GLY A 308 12.66 3.95 11.46
CA GLY A 308 11.69 4.95 11.02
C GLY A 308 10.24 4.63 11.40
N HIS A 309 10.01 3.82 12.42
CA HIS A 309 8.67 3.58 13.01
C HIS A 309 8.22 4.77 13.87
N SER A 310 6.91 4.89 14.10
CA SER A 310 6.44 5.69 15.24
C SER A 310 6.68 4.93 16.55
N LEU A 311 6.80 5.62 17.68
CA LEU A 311 6.93 4.95 18.98
C LEU A 311 5.76 3.98 19.24
N ARG A 312 4.54 4.39 18.89
CA ARG A 312 3.36 3.52 18.96
C ARG A 312 3.51 2.24 18.15
N ASP A 313 4.06 2.33 16.93
CA ASP A 313 4.26 1.14 16.09
C ASP A 313 5.34 0.23 16.67
N VAL A 314 6.42 0.79 17.25
CA VAL A 314 7.44 0.00 17.94
C VAL A 314 6.85 -0.71 19.15
N GLY A 315 6.18 0.03 20.03
CA GLY A 315 5.49 -0.54 21.19
C GLY A 315 4.52 -1.65 20.79
N ALA A 316 3.69 -1.46 19.76
CA ALA A 316 2.78 -2.50 19.29
C ALA A 316 3.49 -3.76 18.73
N ILE A 317 4.68 -3.61 18.14
CA ILE A 317 5.51 -4.76 17.71
C ILE A 317 6.08 -5.44 18.96
N LEU A 318 6.69 -4.69 19.88
CA LEU A 318 7.30 -5.25 21.09
C LEU A 318 6.26 -5.88 22.03
N ASP A 319 5.08 -5.29 22.20
CA ASP A 319 3.96 -5.86 22.95
C ASP A 319 3.60 -7.25 22.45
N ALA A 320 3.63 -7.42 21.12
CA ALA A 320 3.18 -8.64 20.48
C ALA A 320 4.27 -9.72 20.44
N HIS A 321 5.55 -9.34 20.45
CA HIS A 321 6.69 -10.24 20.21
C HIS A 321 7.66 -10.41 21.39
N TYR A 322 7.70 -9.44 22.31
CA TYR A 322 8.83 -9.24 23.24
C TYR A 322 8.39 -9.02 24.69
N LEU A 323 7.30 -8.29 24.92
CA LEU A 323 6.78 -8.01 26.25
C LEU A 323 5.92 -9.15 26.82
N SER A 324 6.22 -10.39 26.45
CA SER A 324 5.74 -11.57 27.19
C SER A 324 6.47 -11.68 28.53
N ARG A 325 6.32 -10.69 29.42
CA ARG A 325 6.83 -10.64 30.82
C ARG A 325 8.11 -11.46 31.08
N ASP A 326 9.13 -11.30 30.23
CA ASP A 326 10.38 -12.07 30.34
C ASP A 326 11.16 -11.51 31.53
N ALA A 327 11.52 -12.35 32.50
CA ALA A 327 12.26 -11.95 33.69
C ALA A 327 13.59 -11.25 33.32
N ARG A 328 14.20 -11.63 32.19
CA ARG A 328 15.42 -11.01 31.66
C ARG A 328 15.28 -9.52 31.36
N LEU A 329 14.06 -9.06 31.04
CA LEU A 329 13.79 -7.64 30.85
C LEU A 329 13.77 -6.87 32.16
N ALA A 330 13.20 -7.45 33.21
CA ALA A 330 13.25 -6.87 34.54
C ALA A 330 14.68 -6.82 35.08
N GLU A 331 15.47 -7.88 34.86
CA GLU A 331 16.89 -7.94 35.21
C GLU A 331 17.71 -6.88 34.45
N SER A 332 17.54 -6.76 33.13
CA SER A 332 18.22 -5.73 32.34
C SER A 332 17.84 -4.31 32.77
N ALA A 333 16.55 -4.08 33.08
CA ALA A 333 16.09 -2.80 33.60
C ALA A 333 16.74 -2.47 34.95
N LEU A 334 16.87 -3.46 35.84
CA LEU A 334 17.55 -3.30 37.13
C LEU A 334 19.05 -3.02 36.94
N SER A 335 19.76 -3.80 36.12
CA SER A 335 21.18 -3.56 35.83
C SER A 335 21.43 -2.16 35.26
N LYS A 336 20.57 -1.69 34.35
CA LYS A 336 20.67 -0.33 33.78
C LYS A 336 20.43 0.75 34.85
N ARG A 337 19.48 0.53 35.75
CA ARG A 337 19.20 1.44 36.88
C ARG A 337 20.37 1.50 37.86
N GLU A 338 20.90 0.35 38.26
CA GLU A 338 22.06 0.28 39.16
C GLU A 338 23.29 0.96 38.55
N ALA A 339 23.54 0.76 37.25
CA ALA A 339 24.62 1.45 36.54
C ALA A 339 24.43 2.98 36.52
N HIS A 340 23.19 3.45 36.34
CA HIS A 340 22.88 4.88 36.40
C HIS A 340 23.12 5.44 37.81
N GLU A 341 22.59 4.78 38.85
CA GLU A 341 22.75 5.19 40.25
C GLU A 341 24.22 5.19 40.69
N ALA A 342 25.01 4.22 40.23
CA ALA A 342 26.45 4.17 40.46
C ALA A 342 27.21 5.32 39.78
N GLY A 343 26.77 5.75 38.59
CA GLY A 343 27.34 6.88 37.86
C GLY A 343 26.92 8.26 38.38
N THR A 344 25.79 8.36 39.10
CA THR A 344 25.27 9.61 39.70
C THR A 344 25.71 9.83 41.15
N LYS A 345 26.65 9.03 41.69
CA LYS A 345 27.21 9.33 43.02
C LYS A 345 27.91 10.69 43.00
N ILE A 346 27.21 11.69 43.53
CA ILE A 346 27.73 13.03 43.81
C ILE A 346 28.95 12.84 44.72
N PRO A 347 30.13 13.40 44.38
CA PRO A 347 31.28 13.35 45.27
C PRO A 347 30.90 13.96 46.61
N LYS A 348 31.24 13.27 47.71
CA LYS A 348 30.97 13.72 49.08
C LYS A 348 31.56 15.09 49.37
#